data_AF-A0A0B3ACV7-F1
#
_entry.id   AF-A0A0B3ACV7-F1
#
_cell.length_a   1.000
_cell.length_b   1.000
_cell.length_c   1.000
_cell.angle_alpha   90.00
_cell.angle_beta   90.00
_cell.angle_gamma   90.00
#
_symmetry.space_group_name_H-M   'P 1'
#
loop_
_entity.id
_entity.type
_entity.pdbx_description
1 polymer ?
#
loop_
_entity_poly.entity_id
_entity_poly.type
_entity_poly.pdbx_seq_one_letter_code
_entity_poly.pdbx_strand_id
1 'polypeptide(L)'
;MRKSKIKMMNQKLKKHNNRFMSFLQITIALGLIFLGSVMTINFLETAISPDNHINKENVVLIIFLRTVMILGGLSLIFWTKYRDRIIRFIKSFYVEEIVFIHIISFILLAVIFNVFTRGTIFQDYFNFDTESNFPAWLSGTLLAAAGILAIIIASASKEKKHNKHFMLVLALGFLYLSLDEITQLHEILSWYSPWKWYVVMAPIIIIWIILILFLAIKSLIKTEILWIIFTGIGILGIGSMGLEFISVNFIGNHNSLVYTAEVLLEETFEMFGTSLVILGLIRHLRVK
;
A
#
# COMPACT_ATOMS: atom_id res chain seq x y z
N MET A 1 22.64 28.93 32.36
CA MET A 1 22.85 29.60 31.05
C MET A 1 23.27 28.68 29.89
N ARG A 2 24.29 27.81 30.02
CA ARG A 2 24.76 26.94 28.90
C ARG A 2 23.68 26.00 28.33
N LYS A 3 22.87 25.36 29.18
CA LYS A 3 21.80 24.44 28.76
C LYS A 3 20.68 25.13 27.95
N SER A 4 20.32 26.38 28.25
CA SER A 4 19.29 27.11 27.49
C SER A 4 19.80 27.53 26.11
N LYS A 5 21.07 27.95 26.02
CA LYS A 5 21.73 28.32 24.76
C LYS A 5 21.81 27.12 23.80
N ILE A 6 22.15 25.93 24.31
CA ILE A 6 22.18 24.68 23.53
C ILE A 6 20.78 24.29 23.04
N LYS A 7 19.74 24.39 23.90
CA LYS A 7 18.35 24.08 23.52
C LYS A 7 17.85 25.01 22.41
N MET A 8 18.19 26.30 22.49
CA MET A 8 17.82 27.30 21.47
C MET A 8 18.56 27.09 20.14
N MET A 9 19.83 26.70 20.19
CA MET A 9 20.63 26.38 19.00
C MET A 9 20.12 25.13 18.28
N ASN A 10 19.76 24.08 19.04
CA ASN A 10 19.15 22.87 18.50
C ASN A 10 17.77 23.14 17.87
N GLN A 11 16.97 24.05 18.44
CA GLN A 11 15.70 24.48 17.82
C GLN A 11 15.92 25.23 16.50
N LYS A 12 16.90 26.14 16.43
CA LYS A 12 17.26 26.84 15.19
C LYS A 12 17.73 25.87 14.10
N LEU A 13 18.63 24.95 14.43
CA LEU A 13 19.11 23.91 13.51
C LEU A 13 17.97 23.03 13.01
N LYS A 14 17.07 22.59 13.89
CA LYS A 14 15.88 21.80 13.53
C LYS A 14 14.93 22.56 12.58
N LYS A 15 14.74 23.87 12.81
CA LYS A 15 13.92 24.73 11.94
C LYS A 15 14.57 24.91 10.55
N HIS A 16 15.89 25.07 10.51
CA HIS A 16 16.64 25.23 9.27
C HIS A 16 16.64 23.93 8.44
N ASN A 17 16.83 22.78 9.08
CA ASN A 17 16.86 21.48 8.42
C ASN A 17 15.47 21.11 7.85
N ASN A 18 14.40 21.43 8.57
CA ASN A 18 13.03 21.28 8.07
C ASN A 18 12.78 22.14 6.82
N ARG A 19 13.24 23.40 6.80
CA ARG A 19 13.09 24.28 5.63
C ARG A 19 13.88 23.77 4.42
N PHE A 20 15.10 23.26 4.65
CA PHE A 20 15.93 22.69 3.59
C PHE A 20 15.30 21.43 2.98
N MET A 21 14.77 20.52 3.79
CA MET A 21 14.09 19.32 3.29
C MET A 21 12.80 19.65 2.52
N SER A 22 12.01 20.62 2.99
CA SER A 22 10.85 21.10 2.24
C SER A 22 11.24 21.73 0.91
N PHE A 23 12.33 22.51 0.87
CA PHE A 23 12.88 23.08 -0.35
C PHE A 23 13.30 21.98 -1.34
N LEU A 24 14.08 21.00 -0.89
CA LEU A 24 14.53 19.88 -1.71
C LEU A 24 13.36 19.06 -2.29
N GLN A 25 12.33 18.79 -1.47
CA GLN A 25 11.13 18.08 -1.93
C GLN A 25 10.34 18.88 -2.98
N ILE A 26 10.23 20.20 -2.81
CA ILE A 26 9.61 21.08 -3.81
C ILE A 26 10.45 21.10 -5.10
N THR A 27 11.78 21.15 -4.99
CA THR A 27 12.67 21.09 -6.16
C THR A 27 12.53 19.78 -6.92
N ILE A 28 12.48 18.64 -6.23
CA ILE A 28 12.24 17.32 -6.85
C ILE A 28 10.87 17.29 -7.52
N ALA A 29 9.83 17.79 -6.85
CA ALA A 29 8.48 17.82 -7.41
C ALA A 29 8.38 18.68 -8.67
N LEU A 30 9.01 19.87 -8.67
CA LEU A 30 9.11 20.74 -9.84
C LEU A 30 9.92 20.07 -10.96
N GLY A 31 10.97 19.33 -10.61
CA GLY A 31 11.74 18.51 -11.55
C GLY A 31 10.89 17.43 -12.23
N LEU A 32 10.05 16.71 -11.49
CA LEU A 32 9.14 15.70 -12.05
C LEU A 32 8.09 16.33 -12.98
N ILE A 33 7.52 17.47 -12.59
CA ILE A 33 6.56 18.22 -13.42
C ILE A 33 7.24 18.73 -14.70
N PHE A 34 8.46 19.27 -14.58
CA PHE A 34 9.25 19.75 -15.71
C PHE A 34 9.61 18.61 -16.66
N LEU A 35 10.09 17.47 -16.15
CA LEU A 35 10.45 16.31 -16.97
C LEU A 35 9.22 15.76 -17.73
N GLY A 36 8.07 15.66 -17.07
CA GLY A 36 6.81 15.29 -17.72
C GLY A 36 6.39 16.30 -18.81
N SER A 37 6.70 17.58 -18.62
CA SER A 37 6.43 18.63 -19.62
C SER A 37 7.39 18.57 -20.81
N VAL A 38 8.68 18.33 -20.58
CA VAL A 38 9.71 18.19 -21.65
C VAL A 38 9.44 16.95 -22.50
N MET A 39 9.08 15.81 -21.89
CA MET A 39 8.67 14.63 -22.66
C MET A 39 7.47 14.91 -23.56
N THR A 40 6.58 15.82 -23.14
CA THR A 40 5.42 16.25 -23.95
C THR A 40 5.85 17.05 -25.18
N ILE A 41 6.81 17.97 -25.03
CA ILE A 41 7.30 18.81 -26.15
C ILE A 41 8.05 17.95 -27.17
N ASN A 42 9.00 17.13 -26.71
CA ASN A 42 9.77 16.26 -27.60
C ASN A 42 8.87 15.27 -28.35
N PHE A 43 7.83 14.74 -27.69
CA PHE A 43 6.86 13.85 -28.31
C PHE A 43 5.98 14.57 -29.34
N LEU A 44 5.51 15.79 -29.06
CA LEU A 44 4.77 16.60 -30.04
C LEU A 44 5.62 16.89 -31.28
N GLU A 45 6.90 17.21 -31.11
CA GLU A 45 7.83 17.39 -32.24
C GLU A 45 8.02 16.11 -33.06
N THR A 46 8.10 14.94 -32.40
CA THR A 46 8.21 13.65 -33.12
C THR A 46 6.91 13.23 -33.80
N ALA A 47 5.75 13.61 -33.25
CA ALA A 47 4.42 13.30 -33.75
C ALA A 47 3.94 14.19 -34.89
N ILE A 48 4.50 15.39 -35.01
CA ILE A 48 4.20 16.33 -36.10
C ILE A 48 5.11 16.07 -37.32
N SER A 49 6.19 15.28 -37.17
CA SER A 49 7.07 14.92 -38.28
C SER A 49 6.32 14.07 -39.33
N PRO A 50 6.27 14.50 -40.60
CA PRO A 50 5.43 13.89 -41.63
C PRO A 50 5.80 12.45 -42.00
N ASP A 51 6.99 11.98 -41.64
CA ASP A 51 7.49 10.64 -41.98
C ASP A 51 7.27 9.59 -40.87
N ASN A 52 6.68 9.97 -39.73
CA ASN A 52 6.66 9.12 -38.54
C ASN A 52 5.31 8.38 -38.36
N HIS A 53 5.27 7.08 -38.66
CA HIS A 53 4.19 6.19 -38.25
C HIS A 53 4.30 5.89 -36.75
N ILE A 54 3.82 6.82 -35.90
CA ILE A 54 3.82 6.59 -34.45
C ILE A 54 2.82 5.49 -34.09
N ASN A 55 3.33 4.40 -33.50
CA ASN A 55 2.51 3.32 -32.94
C ASN A 55 1.61 3.89 -31.82
N LYS A 56 0.29 3.68 -31.93
CA LYS A 56 -0.72 4.16 -30.97
C LYS A 56 -0.41 3.74 -29.52
N GLU A 57 0.24 2.60 -29.34
CA GLU A 57 0.66 2.08 -28.02
C GLU A 57 1.70 2.99 -27.34
N ASN A 58 2.64 3.55 -28.11
CA ASN A 58 3.64 4.48 -27.57
C ASN A 58 3.00 5.80 -27.12
N VAL A 59 1.93 6.23 -27.80
CA VAL A 59 1.18 7.44 -27.45
C VAL A 59 0.49 7.27 -26.09
N VAL A 60 -0.18 6.13 -25.90
CA VAL A 60 -0.87 5.81 -24.64
C VAL A 60 0.12 5.72 -23.48
N LEU A 61 1.26 5.06 -23.67
CA LEU A 61 2.31 4.94 -22.65
C LEU A 61 2.88 6.31 -22.25
N ILE A 62 3.13 7.20 -23.21
CA ILE A 62 3.66 8.55 -22.92
C ILE A 62 2.63 9.42 -22.19
N ILE A 63 1.36 9.35 -22.56
CA ILE A 63 0.26 10.04 -21.85
C ILE A 63 0.13 9.51 -20.41
N PHE A 64 0.25 8.19 -20.23
CA PHE A 64 0.22 7.56 -18.91
C PHE A 64 1.40 8.03 -18.03
N LEU A 65 2.64 7.91 -18.53
CA LEU A 65 3.84 8.34 -17.80
C LEU A 65 3.79 9.83 -17.45
N ARG A 66 3.27 10.68 -18.35
CA ARG A 66 3.01 12.11 -18.10
C ARG A 66 2.06 12.31 -16.93
N THR A 67 0.92 11.62 -16.95
CA THR A 67 -0.12 11.75 -15.92
C THR A 67 0.44 11.33 -14.56
N VAL A 68 1.18 10.23 -14.51
CA VAL A 68 1.84 9.74 -13.29
C VAL A 68 2.88 10.75 -12.77
N MET A 69 3.73 11.31 -13.62
CA MET A 69 4.75 12.29 -13.20
C MET A 69 4.15 13.60 -12.69
N ILE A 70 3.11 14.12 -13.35
CA ILE A 70 2.43 15.35 -12.94
C ILE A 70 1.70 15.13 -11.62
N LEU A 71 0.93 14.05 -11.48
CA LEU A 71 0.23 13.71 -10.24
C LEU A 71 1.22 13.42 -9.10
N GLY A 72 2.35 12.77 -9.39
CA GLY A 72 3.45 12.55 -8.45
C GLY A 72 4.07 13.86 -7.96
N GLY A 73 4.34 14.80 -8.85
CA GLY A 73 4.86 16.13 -8.48
C GLY A 73 3.85 16.96 -7.68
N LEU A 74 2.60 17.00 -8.10
CA LEU A 74 1.53 17.72 -7.38
C LEU A 74 1.27 17.13 -5.99
N SER A 75 1.27 15.81 -5.87
CA SER A 75 1.11 15.13 -4.58
C SER A 75 2.29 15.38 -3.64
N LEU A 76 3.53 15.47 -4.14
CA LEU A 76 4.71 15.90 -3.36
C LEU A 76 4.57 17.35 -2.85
N ILE A 77 4.14 18.28 -3.69
CA ILE A 77 3.89 19.68 -3.29
C ILE A 77 2.78 19.74 -2.24
N PHE A 78 1.68 19.05 -2.47
CA PHE A 78 0.58 18.96 -1.51
C PHE A 78 1.04 18.37 -0.17
N TRP A 79 1.80 17.28 -0.22
CA TRP A 79 2.40 16.65 0.96
C TRP A 79 3.28 17.62 1.73
N THR A 80 4.21 18.32 1.07
CA THR A 80 5.12 19.27 1.75
C THR A 80 4.36 20.40 2.45
N LYS A 81 3.26 20.88 1.86
CA LYS A 81 2.46 21.99 2.38
C LYS A 81 1.51 21.57 3.49
N TYR A 82 0.93 20.37 3.41
CA TYR A 82 -0.17 19.95 4.29
C TYR A 82 0.16 18.78 5.22
N ARG A 83 1.35 18.19 5.14
CA ARG A 83 1.80 17.04 5.95
C ARG A 83 1.39 17.13 7.42
N ASP A 84 1.70 18.22 8.11
CA ASP A 84 1.41 18.34 9.55
C ASP A 84 -0.10 18.43 9.84
N ARG A 85 -0.88 18.97 8.90
CA ARG A 85 -2.34 19.06 8.97
C ARG A 85 -2.99 17.68 8.75
N ILE A 86 -2.49 16.93 7.76
CA ILE A 86 -2.89 15.56 7.47
C ILE A 86 -2.58 14.64 8.66
N ILE A 87 -1.38 14.72 9.23
CA ILE A 87 -1.02 13.90 10.40
C ILE A 87 -1.93 14.18 11.59
N ARG A 88 -2.28 15.46 11.85
CA ARG A 88 -3.23 15.82 12.92
C ARG A 88 -4.64 15.28 12.64
N PHE A 89 -5.10 15.35 11.40
CA PHE A 89 -6.39 14.80 10.98
C PHE A 89 -6.46 13.27 11.11
N ILE A 90 -5.40 12.56 10.73
CA ILE A 90 -5.32 11.10 10.93
C ILE A 90 -5.34 10.76 12.43
N LYS A 91 -4.65 11.55 13.27
CA LYS A 91 -4.67 11.35 14.72
C LYS A 91 -6.05 11.50 15.34
N SER A 92 -6.97 12.29 14.75
CA SER A 92 -8.30 12.56 15.31
C SER A 92 -9.36 11.47 15.08
N PHE A 93 -9.12 10.48 14.22
CA PHE A 93 -10.09 9.39 14.00
C PHE A 93 -10.06 8.33 15.10
N TYR A 94 -11.20 7.89 15.63
CA TYR A 94 -11.29 6.74 16.52
C TYR A 94 -11.11 5.44 15.72
N VAL A 95 -9.85 5.00 15.59
CA VAL A 95 -9.44 3.87 14.74
C VAL A 95 -10.17 2.56 15.07
N GLU A 96 -10.57 2.39 16.33
CA GLU A 96 -11.31 1.21 16.80
C GLU A 96 -12.71 1.14 16.17
N GLU A 97 -13.36 2.28 15.95
CA GLU A 97 -14.68 2.36 15.29
C GLU A 97 -14.57 2.09 13.79
N ILE A 98 -13.49 2.52 13.14
CA ILE A 98 -13.27 2.29 11.70
C ILE A 98 -13.02 0.81 11.41
N VAL A 99 -12.21 0.15 12.24
CA VAL A 99 -11.96 -1.31 12.13
C VAL A 99 -13.25 -2.08 12.37
N PHE A 100 -14.04 -1.68 13.39
CA PHE A 100 -15.33 -2.30 13.67
C PHE A 100 -16.32 -2.13 12.51
N ILE A 101 -16.41 -0.94 11.90
CA ILE A 101 -17.27 -0.67 10.75
C ILE A 101 -16.82 -1.47 9.52
N HIS A 102 -15.52 -1.65 9.28
CA HIS A 102 -15.02 -2.46 8.15
C HIS A 102 -15.41 -3.93 8.32
N ILE A 103 -15.24 -4.49 9.53
CA ILE A 103 -15.63 -5.86 9.84
C ILE A 103 -17.14 -6.07 9.65
N ILE A 104 -17.96 -5.16 10.19
CA ILE A 104 -19.42 -5.19 10.04
C ILE A 104 -19.84 -5.08 8.56
N SER A 105 -19.21 -4.18 7.81
CA SER A 105 -19.55 -3.95 6.39
C SER A 105 -19.16 -5.13 5.52
N PHE A 106 -18.03 -5.78 5.81
CA PHE A 106 -17.57 -6.98 5.11
C PHE A 106 -18.48 -8.18 5.39
N ILE A 107 -18.85 -8.41 6.66
CA ILE A 107 -19.81 -9.46 7.04
C ILE A 107 -21.16 -9.24 6.35
N LEU A 108 -21.65 -7.99 6.30
CA LEU A 108 -22.88 -7.64 5.60
C LEU A 108 -22.78 -7.92 4.10
N LEU A 109 -21.67 -7.56 3.45
CA LEU A 109 -21.43 -7.83 2.03
C LEU A 109 -21.37 -9.34 1.73
N ALA A 110 -20.70 -10.12 2.57
CA ALA A 110 -20.61 -11.58 2.44
C ALA A 110 -21.96 -12.29 2.60
N VAL A 111 -22.79 -11.83 3.55
CA VAL A 111 -24.16 -12.32 3.75
C VAL A 111 -25.06 -11.95 2.57
N ILE A 112 -24.95 -10.72 2.06
CA ILE A 112 -25.71 -10.27 0.90
C ILE A 112 -25.31 -11.09 -0.35
N PHE A 113 -24.02 -11.35 -0.52
CA PHE A 113 -23.48 -12.07 -1.68
C PHE A 113 -23.89 -13.56 -1.71
N ASN A 114 -23.79 -14.27 -0.58
CA ASN A 114 -24.18 -15.68 -0.53
C ASN A 114 -25.69 -15.92 -0.69
N VAL A 115 -26.52 -14.94 -0.32
CA VAL A 115 -27.98 -15.10 -0.28
C VAL A 115 -28.67 -14.53 -1.53
N PHE A 116 -28.16 -13.46 -2.15
CA PHE A 116 -28.95 -12.67 -3.11
C PHE A 116 -28.40 -12.53 -4.54
N THR A 117 -27.12 -12.81 -4.82
CA THR A 117 -26.52 -12.43 -6.13
C THR A 117 -26.24 -13.56 -7.10
N ARG A 118 -26.45 -14.84 -6.73
CA ARG A 118 -26.25 -15.99 -7.64
C ARG A 118 -27.10 -15.86 -8.91
N GLY A 119 -26.46 -15.84 -10.08
CA GLY A 119 -27.10 -15.75 -11.40
C GLY A 119 -27.46 -14.33 -11.86
N THR A 120 -26.94 -13.29 -11.20
CA THR A 120 -27.22 -11.88 -11.53
C THR A 120 -26.00 -11.18 -12.12
N ILE A 121 -26.20 -10.05 -12.80
CA ILE A 121 -25.12 -9.17 -13.28
C ILE A 121 -24.19 -8.64 -12.17
N PHE A 122 -24.63 -8.71 -10.91
CA PHE A 122 -23.82 -8.29 -9.76
C PHE A 122 -22.89 -9.39 -9.26
N GLN A 123 -23.02 -10.62 -9.78
CA GLN A 123 -22.15 -11.73 -9.41
C GLN A 123 -20.70 -11.40 -9.75
N ASP A 124 -20.39 -10.97 -10.97
CA ASP A 124 -19.02 -10.66 -11.40
C ASP A 124 -18.42 -9.45 -10.66
N TYR A 125 -19.25 -8.47 -10.27
CA TYR A 125 -18.78 -7.26 -9.57
C TYR A 125 -18.46 -7.46 -8.09
N PHE A 126 -19.01 -8.50 -7.46
CA PHE A 126 -18.86 -8.78 -6.02
C PHE A 126 -18.29 -10.17 -5.72
N ASN A 127 -17.76 -10.86 -6.74
CA ASN A 127 -17.24 -12.21 -6.56
C ASN A 127 -15.89 -12.22 -5.84
N PHE A 128 -15.91 -12.50 -4.55
CA PHE A 128 -14.72 -12.65 -3.71
C PHE A 128 -13.70 -13.67 -4.22
N ASP A 129 -14.09 -14.58 -5.11
CA ASP A 129 -13.18 -15.58 -5.71
C ASP A 129 -12.44 -15.05 -6.96
N THR A 130 -12.81 -13.87 -7.44
CA THR A 130 -12.17 -13.26 -8.60
C THR A 130 -11.52 -11.95 -8.22
N GLU A 131 -10.34 -11.71 -8.75
CA GLU A 131 -9.68 -10.43 -8.62
C GLU A 131 -10.26 -9.40 -9.63
N SER A 132 -9.80 -8.14 -9.57
CA SER A 132 -10.26 -7.03 -10.44
C SER A 132 -11.74 -6.61 -10.30
N ASN A 133 -12.32 -6.81 -9.11
CA ASN A 133 -13.70 -6.39 -8.82
C ASN A 133 -13.77 -5.48 -7.58
N PHE A 134 -14.98 -5.25 -7.05
CA PHE A 134 -15.17 -4.32 -5.94
C PHE A 134 -14.50 -4.78 -4.63
N PRO A 135 -14.65 -6.04 -4.18
CA PRO A 135 -13.85 -6.61 -3.09
C PRO A 135 -12.34 -6.42 -3.25
N ALA A 136 -11.77 -6.85 -4.38
CA ALA A 136 -10.33 -6.73 -4.66
C ALA A 136 -9.85 -5.26 -4.67
N TRP A 137 -10.67 -4.35 -5.19
CA TRP A 137 -10.37 -2.92 -5.12
C TRP A 137 -10.34 -2.40 -3.68
N LEU A 138 -11.23 -2.89 -2.81
CA LEU A 138 -11.31 -2.49 -1.42
C LEU A 138 -10.12 -3.04 -0.60
N SER A 139 -9.79 -4.33 -0.73
CA SER A 139 -8.61 -4.96 -0.11
C SER A 139 -7.32 -4.30 -0.61
N GLY A 140 -7.19 -4.10 -1.93
CA GLY A 140 -6.07 -3.38 -2.55
C GLY A 140 -5.93 -1.95 -2.03
N THR A 141 -7.04 -1.23 -1.82
CA THR A 141 -7.01 0.12 -1.26
C THR A 141 -6.58 0.13 0.22
N LEU A 142 -6.98 -0.86 1.01
CA LEU A 142 -6.52 -1.02 2.39
C LEU A 142 -5.01 -1.28 2.46
N LEU A 143 -4.51 -2.17 1.60
CA LEU A 143 -3.07 -2.45 1.47
C LEU A 143 -2.31 -1.17 1.05
N ALA A 144 -2.83 -0.42 0.08
CA ALA A 144 -2.27 0.87 -0.33
C ALA A 144 -2.24 1.86 0.85
N ALA A 145 -3.32 1.95 1.63
CA ALA A 145 -3.41 2.82 2.78
C ALA A 145 -2.36 2.47 3.85
N ALA A 146 -2.15 1.18 4.13
CA ALA A 146 -1.09 0.70 5.02
C ALA A 146 0.30 1.13 4.51
N GLY A 147 0.57 0.91 3.22
CA GLY A 147 1.84 1.28 2.59
C GLY A 147 2.09 2.79 2.60
N ILE A 148 1.09 3.59 2.23
CA ILE A 148 1.16 5.06 2.26
C ILE A 148 1.36 5.56 3.68
N LEU A 149 0.63 5.03 4.68
CA LEU A 149 0.83 5.39 6.08
C LEU A 149 2.26 5.11 6.54
N ALA A 150 2.84 3.98 6.14
CA ALA A 150 4.23 3.67 6.44
C ALA A 150 5.21 4.68 5.79
N ILE A 151 4.97 5.11 4.54
CA ILE A 151 5.74 6.20 3.88
C ILE A 151 5.60 7.52 4.65
N ILE A 152 4.39 7.85 5.07
CA ILE A 152 4.09 9.05 5.87
C ILE A 152 4.89 9.02 7.16
N ILE A 153 4.89 7.88 7.87
CA ILE A 153 5.65 7.70 9.12
C ILE A 153 7.15 7.76 8.87
N ALA A 154 7.66 7.10 7.83
CA ALA A 154 9.07 7.15 7.44
C ALA A 154 9.53 8.59 7.17
N SER A 155 8.73 9.34 6.42
CA SER A 155 8.95 10.76 6.09
C SER A 155 8.79 11.67 7.30
N ALA A 156 7.95 11.26 8.26
CA ALA A 156 7.71 12.01 9.48
C ALA A 156 8.73 11.73 10.58
N SER A 157 9.44 10.61 10.49
CA SER A 157 10.42 10.20 11.48
C SER A 157 11.62 11.14 11.48
N LYS A 158 11.73 11.91 12.56
CA LYS A 158 12.97 12.64 12.93
C LYS A 158 13.97 11.73 13.66
N GLU A 159 13.62 10.45 13.83
CA GLU A 159 14.38 9.50 14.62
C GLU A 159 15.41 8.72 13.79
N LYS A 160 16.17 7.85 14.49
CA LYS A 160 17.29 7.06 13.98
C LYS A 160 16.93 6.32 12.68
N LYS A 161 17.96 6.15 11.85
CA LYS A 161 17.94 5.52 10.51
C LYS A 161 17.12 4.22 10.43
N HIS A 162 17.15 3.38 11.47
CA HIS A 162 16.45 2.08 11.49
C HIS A 162 14.93 2.19 11.50
N ASN A 163 14.33 3.15 12.21
CA ASN A 163 12.88 3.36 12.19
C ASN A 163 12.40 3.77 10.79
N LYS A 164 13.19 4.60 10.10
CA LYS A 164 12.90 5.00 8.72
C LYS A 164 12.97 3.80 7.77
N HIS A 165 14.03 2.99 7.86
CA HIS A 165 14.19 1.82 7.00
C HIS A 165 13.09 0.79 7.21
N PHE A 166 12.76 0.47 8.47
CA PHE A 166 11.66 -0.45 8.80
C PHE A 166 10.35 -0.02 8.13
N MET A 167 10.01 1.26 8.24
CA MET A 167 8.79 1.82 7.65
C MET A 167 8.82 1.82 6.11
N LEU A 168 9.98 2.04 5.50
CA LEU A 168 10.10 1.97 4.03
C LEU A 168 10.00 0.54 3.51
N VAL A 169 10.56 -0.45 4.21
CA VAL A 169 10.42 -1.86 3.82
C VAL A 169 8.98 -2.33 3.97
N LEU A 170 8.30 -1.94 5.06
CA LEU A 170 6.86 -2.16 5.20
C LEU A 170 6.08 -1.53 4.04
N ALA A 171 6.36 -0.25 3.75
CA ALA A 171 5.69 0.45 2.66
C ALA A 171 5.82 -0.25 1.31
N LEU A 172 7.03 -0.70 0.97
CA LEU A 172 7.29 -1.40 -0.28
C LEU A 172 6.50 -2.71 -0.37
N GLY A 173 6.45 -3.49 0.71
CA GLY A 173 5.69 -4.74 0.72
C GLY A 173 4.20 -4.51 0.56
N PHE A 174 3.61 -3.60 1.36
CA PHE A 174 2.18 -3.32 1.28
C PHE A 174 1.74 -2.68 -0.04
N LEU A 175 2.57 -1.81 -0.63
CA LEU A 175 2.28 -1.26 -1.96
C LEU A 175 2.42 -2.29 -3.08
N TYR A 176 3.34 -3.24 -2.94
CA TYR A 176 3.44 -4.38 -3.86
C TYR A 176 2.22 -5.27 -3.77
N LEU A 177 1.80 -5.67 -2.56
CA LEU A 177 0.59 -6.47 -2.35
C LEU A 177 -0.65 -5.75 -2.88
N SER A 178 -0.77 -4.44 -2.64
CA SER A 178 -1.85 -3.62 -3.22
C SER A 178 -1.86 -3.63 -4.75
N LEU A 179 -0.69 -3.58 -5.37
CA LEU A 179 -0.59 -3.61 -6.82
C LEU A 179 -1.01 -4.98 -7.35
N ASP A 180 -0.50 -6.04 -6.72
CA ASP A 180 -0.82 -7.42 -7.07
C ASP A 180 -2.33 -7.67 -7.00
N GLU A 181 -2.96 -7.37 -5.87
CA GLU A 181 -4.41 -7.50 -5.64
C GLU A 181 -5.29 -6.81 -6.70
N ILE A 182 -4.87 -5.63 -7.17
CA ILE A 182 -5.64 -4.85 -8.16
C ILE A 182 -5.39 -5.36 -9.59
N THR A 183 -4.26 -6.01 -9.84
CA THR A 183 -3.78 -6.30 -11.21
C THR A 183 -3.47 -7.77 -11.50
N GLN A 184 -3.62 -8.65 -10.52
CA GLN A 184 -3.46 -10.10 -10.65
C GLN A 184 -2.08 -10.50 -11.13
N LEU A 185 -1.01 -9.84 -10.65
CA LEU A 185 0.34 -10.08 -11.18
C LEU A 185 0.79 -11.52 -10.93
N HIS A 186 0.44 -12.09 -9.78
CA HIS A 186 0.77 -13.47 -9.44
C HIS A 186 -0.01 -14.48 -10.31
N GLU A 187 -1.27 -14.18 -10.68
CA GLU A 187 -2.02 -14.99 -11.65
C GLU A 187 -1.39 -14.93 -13.05
N ILE A 188 -1.08 -13.72 -13.53
CA ILE A 188 -0.41 -13.50 -14.82
C ILE A 188 0.90 -14.28 -14.86
N LEU A 189 1.68 -14.26 -13.77
CA LEU A 189 2.92 -15.02 -13.68
C LEU A 189 2.69 -16.53 -13.80
N SER A 190 1.60 -17.05 -13.23
CA SER A 190 1.21 -18.46 -13.35
C SER A 190 0.84 -18.85 -14.78
N TRP A 191 0.35 -17.93 -15.61
CA TRP A 191 0.05 -18.21 -17.02
C TRP A 191 1.32 -18.43 -17.86
N TYR A 192 2.43 -17.80 -17.49
CA TYR A 192 3.70 -17.87 -18.22
C TYR A 192 4.74 -18.80 -17.57
N SER A 193 4.43 -19.42 -16.43
CA SER A 193 5.33 -20.26 -15.65
C SER A 193 4.74 -21.66 -15.45
N PRO A 194 5.53 -22.74 -15.60
CA PRO A 194 5.08 -24.08 -15.21
C PRO A 194 4.97 -24.23 -13.69
N TRP A 195 5.53 -23.28 -12.92
CA TRP A 195 5.48 -23.24 -11.46
C TRP A 195 4.32 -22.37 -11.00
N LYS A 196 3.59 -22.85 -9.99
CA LYS A 196 2.57 -22.07 -9.27
C LYS A 196 3.19 -20.80 -8.69
N TRP A 197 2.46 -19.68 -8.74
CA TRP A 197 2.96 -18.38 -8.29
C TRP A 197 3.53 -18.42 -6.87
N TYR A 198 2.90 -19.14 -5.93
CA TYR A 198 3.35 -19.20 -4.53
C TYR A 198 4.74 -19.84 -4.40
N VAL A 199 5.14 -20.73 -5.31
CA VAL A 199 6.50 -21.29 -5.36
C VAL A 199 7.52 -20.21 -5.75
N VAL A 200 7.14 -19.34 -6.69
CA VAL A 200 8.00 -18.26 -7.18
C VAL A 200 8.07 -17.08 -6.20
N MET A 201 6.95 -16.76 -5.55
CA MET A 201 6.83 -15.62 -4.63
C MET A 201 7.24 -15.94 -3.20
N ALA A 202 7.14 -17.19 -2.74
CA ALA A 202 7.53 -17.57 -1.38
C ALA A 202 8.95 -17.12 -0.99
N PRO A 203 10.01 -17.30 -1.81
CA PRO A 203 11.34 -16.80 -1.47
C PRO A 203 11.38 -15.29 -1.25
N ILE A 204 10.67 -14.52 -2.09
CA ILE A 204 10.62 -13.05 -2.00
C ILE A 204 9.91 -12.62 -0.71
N ILE A 205 8.79 -13.26 -0.40
CA ILE A 205 8.01 -13.01 0.81
C ILE A 205 8.81 -13.38 2.06
N ILE A 206 9.51 -14.52 2.06
CA ILE A 206 10.39 -14.94 3.16
C ILE A 206 11.51 -13.92 3.38
N ILE A 207 12.17 -13.48 2.32
CA ILE A 207 13.22 -12.44 2.41
C ILE A 207 12.64 -11.14 2.98
N TRP A 208 11.45 -10.75 2.52
CA TRP A 208 10.76 -9.56 3.02
C TRP A 208 10.43 -9.69 4.52
N ILE A 209 9.91 -10.83 4.97
CA ILE A 209 9.62 -11.14 6.39
C ILE A 209 10.90 -11.09 7.24
N ILE A 210 11.98 -11.73 6.78
CA ILE A 210 13.27 -11.70 7.49
C ILE A 210 13.78 -10.27 7.61
N LEU A 211 13.69 -9.48 6.55
CA LEU A 211 14.14 -8.10 6.52
C LEU A 211 13.33 -7.22 7.49
N ILE A 212 11.99 -7.33 7.51
CA ILE A 212 11.16 -6.57 8.44
C ILE A 212 11.43 -6.97 9.90
N LEU A 213 11.63 -8.25 10.20
CA LEU A 213 11.95 -8.73 11.55
C LEU A 213 13.31 -8.19 12.01
N PHE A 214 14.33 -8.29 11.16
CA PHE A 214 15.66 -7.75 11.44
C PHE A 214 15.62 -6.24 11.71
N LEU A 215 14.87 -5.49 10.90
CA LEU A 215 14.72 -4.04 11.07
C LEU A 215 13.85 -3.68 12.28
N ALA A 216 12.85 -4.49 12.62
CA ALA A 216 12.01 -4.29 13.80
C ALA A 216 12.81 -4.44 15.10
N ILE A 217 13.67 -5.45 15.21
CA ILE A 217 14.57 -5.65 16.36
C ILE A 217 15.49 -4.43 16.55
N LYS A 218 15.93 -3.81 15.45
CA LYS A 218 16.77 -2.61 15.48
C LYS A 218 15.99 -1.31 15.61
N SER A 219 14.67 -1.37 15.55
CA SER A 219 13.81 -0.20 15.65
C SER A 219 13.64 0.21 17.11
N LEU A 220 13.37 1.50 17.34
CA LEU A 220 12.98 2.04 18.64
C LEU A 220 11.45 2.16 18.75
N ILE A 221 10.72 1.42 17.92
CA ILE A 221 9.26 1.39 17.96
C ILE A 221 8.87 0.63 19.23
N LYS A 222 7.85 1.12 19.94
CA LYS A 222 7.38 0.45 21.15
C LYS A 222 6.94 -0.97 20.84
N THR A 223 7.28 -1.90 21.73
CA THR A 223 7.02 -3.32 21.57
C THR A 223 5.53 -3.62 21.36
N GLU A 224 4.61 -2.91 22.04
CA GLU A 224 3.17 -3.13 21.87
C GLU A 224 2.68 -2.78 20.47
N ILE A 225 3.29 -1.77 19.84
CA ILE A 225 2.97 -1.38 18.45
C ILE A 225 3.48 -2.44 17.47
N LEU A 226 4.69 -2.93 17.69
CA LEU A 226 5.27 -4.00 16.85
C LEU A 226 4.42 -5.27 16.95
N TRP A 227 3.94 -5.63 18.14
CA TRP A 227 3.02 -6.77 18.30
C TRP A 227 1.76 -6.61 17.45
N ILE A 228 1.10 -5.45 17.48
CA ILE A 228 -0.09 -5.20 16.66
C ILE A 228 0.22 -5.35 15.16
N ILE A 229 1.33 -4.77 14.70
CA ILE A 229 1.74 -4.84 13.29
C ILE A 229 2.02 -6.29 12.88
N PHE A 230 2.81 -7.03 13.68
CA PHE A 230 3.18 -8.42 13.35
C PHE A 230 2.01 -9.38 13.47
N THR A 231 1.09 -9.18 14.41
CA THR A 231 -0.18 -9.93 14.44
C THR A 231 -0.99 -9.67 13.17
N GLY A 232 -1.08 -8.42 12.73
CA GLY A 232 -1.77 -8.10 11.47
C GLY A 232 -1.13 -8.75 10.24
N ILE A 233 0.21 -8.68 10.11
CA ILE A 233 0.95 -9.35 9.03
C ILE A 233 0.76 -10.88 9.08
N GLY A 234 0.78 -11.46 10.29
CA GLY A 234 0.58 -12.90 10.46
C GLY A 234 -0.81 -13.35 10.03
N ILE A 235 -1.86 -12.62 10.41
CA ILE A 235 -3.23 -12.94 9.99
C ILE A 235 -3.40 -12.77 8.48
N LEU A 236 -2.88 -11.67 7.92
CA LEU A 236 -2.87 -11.44 6.46
C LEU A 236 -2.21 -12.62 5.72
N GLY A 237 -1.03 -13.05 6.16
CA GLY A 237 -0.32 -14.16 5.52
C GLY A 237 -1.00 -15.53 5.70
N ILE A 238 -1.75 -15.74 6.78
CA ILE A 238 -2.58 -16.94 6.94
C ILE A 238 -3.75 -16.93 5.94
N GLY A 239 -4.36 -15.77 5.68
CA GLY A 239 -5.33 -15.59 4.59
C GLY A 239 -4.67 -15.92 3.26
N SER A 240 -3.82 -15.02 2.77
CA SER A 240 -3.33 -15.05 1.38
C SER A 240 -2.54 -16.28 0.98
N MET A 241 -1.69 -16.82 1.86
CA MET A 241 -0.89 -18.00 1.52
C MET A 241 -1.41 -19.28 2.17
N GLY A 242 -2.00 -19.17 3.37
CA GLY A 242 -2.41 -20.32 4.14
C GLY A 242 -3.70 -20.95 3.62
N LEU A 243 -4.73 -20.11 3.43
CA LEU A 243 -6.04 -20.56 2.99
C LEU A 243 -6.03 -20.91 1.50
N GLU A 244 -5.43 -20.09 0.65
CA GLU A 244 -5.25 -20.42 -0.76
C GLU A 244 -4.50 -21.76 -0.98
N PHE A 245 -3.45 -22.03 -0.19
CA PHE A 245 -2.77 -23.34 -0.24
C PHE A 245 -3.72 -24.49 0.12
N ILE A 246 -4.58 -24.32 1.12
CA ILE A 246 -5.58 -25.32 1.49
C ILE A 246 -6.58 -25.49 0.35
N SER A 247 -7.06 -24.38 -0.23
CA SER A 247 -8.03 -24.37 -1.32
C SER A 247 -7.51 -25.16 -2.53
N VAL A 248 -6.33 -24.79 -3.03
CA VAL A 248 -5.71 -25.38 -4.23
C VAL A 248 -5.39 -26.86 -4.07
N ASN A 249 -4.98 -27.30 -2.87
CA ASN A 249 -4.49 -28.67 -2.67
C ASN A 249 -5.52 -29.64 -2.08
N PHE A 250 -6.55 -29.14 -1.39
CA PHE A 250 -7.49 -30.00 -0.65
C PHE A 250 -8.95 -29.76 -1.02
N ILE A 251 -9.32 -28.61 -1.58
CA ILE A 251 -10.70 -28.28 -1.95
C ILE A 251 -10.87 -28.38 -3.47
N GLY A 252 -11.09 -29.60 -3.97
CA GLY A 252 -11.19 -29.84 -5.42
C GLY A 252 -12.49 -29.39 -6.10
N ASN A 253 -13.47 -28.86 -5.36
CA ASN A 253 -14.76 -28.42 -5.92
C ASN A 253 -15.04 -26.94 -5.58
N HIS A 254 -14.74 -26.05 -6.54
CA HIS A 254 -14.95 -24.61 -6.48
C HIS A 254 -16.43 -24.18 -6.35
N ASN A 255 -17.39 -25.10 -6.54
CA ASN A 255 -18.82 -24.83 -6.35
C ASN A 255 -19.35 -25.31 -4.99
N SER A 256 -18.49 -25.82 -4.11
CA SER A 256 -18.90 -26.34 -2.81
C SER A 256 -19.09 -25.22 -1.78
N LEU A 257 -20.00 -25.44 -0.82
CA LEU A 257 -20.14 -24.53 0.34
C LEU A 257 -18.84 -24.39 1.14
N VAL A 258 -18.01 -25.44 1.13
CA VAL A 258 -16.71 -25.46 1.81
C VAL A 258 -15.75 -24.48 1.14
N TYR A 259 -15.68 -24.49 -0.19
CA TYR A 259 -14.88 -23.52 -0.96
C TYR A 259 -15.35 -22.09 -0.71
N THR A 260 -16.65 -21.83 -0.80
CA THR A 260 -17.18 -20.47 -0.56
C THR A 260 -16.91 -19.97 0.86
N ALA A 261 -16.98 -20.85 1.87
CA ALA A 261 -16.66 -20.48 3.24
C ALA A 261 -15.17 -20.21 3.43
N GLU A 262 -14.32 -20.92 2.70
CA GLU A 262 -12.88 -20.77 2.72
C GLU A 262 -12.43 -19.46 2.07
N VAL A 263 -12.88 -19.15 0.85
CA VAL A 263 -12.68 -17.83 0.19
C VAL A 263 -13.14 -16.69 1.08
N LEU A 264 -14.29 -16.83 1.74
CA LEU A 264 -14.77 -15.81 2.66
C LEU A 264 -13.83 -15.62 3.86
N LEU A 265 -13.28 -16.71 4.41
CA LEU A 265 -12.33 -16.66 5.51
C LEU A 265 -10.99 -16.04 5.07
N GLU A 266 -10.52 -16.38 3.88
CA GLU A 266 -9.32 -15.81 3.25
C GLU A 266 -9.42 -14.29 3.22
N GLU A 267 -10.41 -13.78 2.50
CA GLU A 267 -10.67 -12.35 2.33
C GLU A 267 -10.87 -11.63 3.66
N THR A 268 -11.59 -12.27 4.61
CA THR A 268 -11.75 -11.71 5.95
C THR A 268 -10.40 -11.54 6.65
N PHE A 269 -9.54 -12.54 6.56
CA PHE A 269 -8.24 -12.55 7.24
C PHE A 269 -7.31 -11.53 6.61
N GLU A 270 -7.30 -11.40 5.30
CA GLU A 270 -6.49 -10.39 4.61
C GLU A 270 -6.86 -8.96 4.99
N MET A 271 -8.15 -8.63 4.92
CA MET A 271 -8.66 -7.31 5.28
C MET A 271 -8.47 -7.01 6.77
N PHE A 272 -8.73 -7.99 7.64
CA PHE A 272 -8.59 -7.83 9.08
C PHE A 272 -7.11 -7.67 9.48
N GLY A 273 -6.23 -8.50 8.93
CA GLY A 273 -4.78 -8.42 9.12
C GLY A 273 -4.24 -7.06 8.70
N THR A 274 -4.62 -6.59 7.51
CA THR A 274 -4.23 -5.27 6.99
C THR A 274 -4.76 -4.13 7.87
N SER A 275 -5.99 -4.25 8.35
CA SER A 275 -6.60 -3.27 9.27
C SER A 275 -5.86 -3.17 10.60
N LEU A 276 -5.38 -4.29 11.14
CA LEU A 276 -4.53 -4.28 12.34
C LEU A 276 -3.18 -3.61 12.09
N VAL A 277 -2.56 -3.81 10.93
CA VAL A 277 -1.33 -3.11 10.56
C VAL A 277 -1.56 -1.61 10.52
N ILE A 278 -2.64 -1.16 9.88
CA ILE A 278 -3.05 0.26 9.86
C ILE A 278 -3.22 0.79 11.29
N LEU A 279 -3.91 0.05 12.16
CA LEU A 279 -4.09 0.42 13.57
C LEU A 279 -2.74 0.59 14.29
N GLY A 280 -1.80 -0.34 14.07
CA GLY A 280 -0.43 -0.25 14.61
C GLY A 280 0.29 1.01 14.12
N LEU A 281 0.23 1.30 12.82
CA LEU A 281 0.83 2.49 12.21
C LEU A 281 0.22 3.79 12.77
N ILE A 282 -1.10 3.86 12.93
CA ILE A 282 -1.77 5.05 13.51
C ILE A 282 -1.41 5.20 14.99
N ARG A 283 -1.38 4.12 15.77
CA ARG A 283 -0.93 4.16 17.17
C ARG A 283 0.52 4.64 17.27
N HIS A 284 1.40 4.25 16.35
CA HIS A 284 2.76 4.80 16.27
C HIS A 284 2.79 6.31 16.05
N LEU A 285 1.89 6.86 15.23
CA LEU A 285 1.79 8.30 15.06
C LEU A 285 1.39 9.02 16.36
N ARG A 286 0.46 8.44 17.13
CA ARG A 286 -0.09 9.06 18.36
C ARG A 286 0.89 9.14 19.52
N VAL A 287 1.77 8.16 19.64
CA VAL A 287 2.73 8.05 20.75
C VAL A 287 3.87 9.08 20.67
N LYS A 288 4.02 9.76 19.53
CA LYS A 288 4.89 10.94 19.34
C LYS A 288 4.18 12.26 19.62
#